data_AF-A0A9P5P635-F1
#
_entry.id   AF-A0A9P5P635-F1
#
_cell.length_a   1.000
_cell.length_b   1.000
_cell.length_c   1.000
_cell.angle_alpha   90.00
_cell.angle_beta   90.00
_cell.angle_gamma   90.00
#
_symmetry.space_group_name_H-M   'P 1'
#
loop_
_entity.id
_entity.type
_entity.pdbx_description
1 polymer ?
#
loop_
_entity_poly.entity_id
_entity_poly.type
_entity_poly.pdbx_seq_one_letter_code
_entity_poly.pdbx_strand_id
1 'polypeptide(L)'
;MMPGGGTAGYRHPFIVGTYFLGGVGDNPRTLADLAMSQFSWFIRSQPNWWQSHQNQSVREQWSEKAVDRDWLVTTPSSTATVRLFDKQIAYVLDELAGYALLRDEVNNWYHVSSAYGNQTKSLMLPLLATLNEALDKLKKDKTFSSDGTTKVIVDPTHCPLVYDRSLVSFTIRPTTCRIFVSPSGDVEFLTYINDSILSSPLNLPTDSTVYGGMSIYSLDEPDPPEHSDDEEGWVAYERDMREWTLNRPISLPDISTGYRGGMEQRRQTVTLKSKRLQCIVSVSEHQMIPGTTELLGTPWHVEGMKNERVVACGFFFTAVENIQSCDLQFRMAVSYPRGFHAGDSGATLRTWGLRDGDSCHHTLAPSQSHRYTPITLSDPSKTGKFTVLSFGLVDPDIPSIISTANVGPQQKSWIRKALDEYLDVRLPIEIVEKIVDMVEGVMDDQEKSGLLGETQRGKDKFLEAQ
;
A
#
# COMPACT_ATOMS: atom_id res chain seq x y z
N MET A 1 32.95 7.68 -19.03
CA MET A 1 32.29 6.65 -19.84
C MET A 1 31.34 5.93 -18.90
N MET A 2 30.05 6.30 -18.92
CA MET A 2 29.04 5.73 -18.02
C MET A 2 28.82 4.26 -18.42
N PRO A 3 28.80 3.29 -17.49
CA PRO A 3 28.43 1.93 -17.81
C PRO A 3 26.97 1.91 -18.28
N GLY A 4 26.77 1.25 -19.42
CA GLY A 4 25.53 1.24 -20.19
C GLY A 4 24.35 0.56 -19.49
N GLY A 5 23.17 0.88 -20.03
CA GLY A 5 21.84 0.36 -19.70
C GLY A 5 21.77 -0.89 -18.83
N GLY A 6 21.78 -0.69 -17.51
CA GLY A 6 21.28 -1.68 -16.59
C GLY A 6 19.76 -1.81 -16.76
N THR A 7 19.27 -3.03 -16.88
CA THR A 7 17.85 -3.35 -16.71
C THR A 7 17.43 -2.85 -15.33
N ALA A 8 16.63 -1.79 -15.27
CA ALA A 8 16.06 -1.29 -14.03
C ALA A 8 15.05 -2.32 -13.52
N GLY A 9 15.50 -3.23 -12.65
CA GLY A 9 14.62 -4.18 -11.95
C GLY A 9 13.74 -3.46 -10.92
N TYR A 10 12.58 -4.04 -10.62
CA TYR A 10 11.68 -3.50 -9.60
C TYR A 10 12.26 -3.71 -8.18
N ARG A 11 12.34 -2.64 -7.38
CA ARG A 11 12.78 -2.73 -5.98
C ARG A 11 11.69 -3.42 -5.16
N HIS A 12 12.04 -4.50 -4.47
CA HIS A 12 11.13 -5.12 -3.50
C HIS A 12 11.14 -4.29 -2.21
N PRO A 13 9.99 -3.82 -1.66
CA PRO A 13 9.97 -2.89 -0.52
C PRO A 13 10.35 -3.53 0.82
N PHE A 14 10.52 -4.86 0.85
CA PHE A 14 10.88 -5.64 2.03
C PHE A 14 12.40 -5.84 2.15
N ILE A 15 13.15 -4.74 2.04
CA ILE A 15 14.60 -4.75 2.27
C ILE A 15 14.83 -4.77 3.78
N VAL A 16 15.75 -5.62 4.25
CA VAL A 16 16.13 -5.69 5.66
C VAL A 16 16.73 -4.34 6.07
N GLY A 17 16.03 -3.60 6.93
CA GLY A 17 16.38 -2.23 7.33
C GLY A 17 17.65 -2.08 8.14
N THR A 18 18.22 -3.17 8.62
CA THR A 18 19.45 -3.19 9.42
C THR A 18 20.70 -2.74 8.64
N TYR A 19 20.63 -2.70 7.31
CA TYR A 19 21.75 -2.30 6.45
C TYR A 19 21.74 -0.82 6.04
N PHE A 20 20.70 -0.06 6.38
CA PHE A 20 20.58 1.34 5.98
C PHE A 20 20.69 2.24 7.20
N LEU A 21 21.72 3.09 7.22
CA LEU A 21 22.05 4.04 8.29
C LEU A 21 20.93 5.04 8.60
N GLY A 22 19.82 5.02 7.85
CA GLY A 22 18.61 5.71 8.26
C GLY A 22 17.28 5.07 7.88
N GLY A 23 17.18 3.75 8.04
CA GLY A 23 15.91 3.00 8.00
C GLY A 23 15.44 2.60 6.59
N VAL A 24 14.23 2.02 6.54
CA VAL A 24 13.54 1.60 5.31
C VAL A 24 12.40 2.58 5.03
N GLY A 25 12.36 3.19 3.84
CA GLY A 25 11.30 4.11 3.43
C GLY A 25 11.81 5.31 2.65
N ASP A 26 10.90 6.06 2.04
CA ASP A 26 11.21 7.35 1.39
C ASP A 26 11.45 8.44 2.43
N ASN A 27 12.10 9.55 2.05
CA ASN A 27 12.21 10.69 2.96
C ASN A 27 10.81 11.22 3.35
N PRO A 28 10.58 11.57 4.63
CA PRO A 28 9.28 12.08 5.05
C PRO A 28 9.02 13.44 4.40
N ARG A 29 7.78 13.63 3.94
CA ARG A 29 7.27 14.87 3.35
C ARG A 29 6.79 15.82 4.42
N THR A 30 7.06 17.10 4.27
CA THR A 30 6.56 18.10 5.21
C THR A 30 5.04 18.21 5.14
N LEU A 31 4.42 18.79 6.17
CA LEU A 31 2.98 19.10 6.14
C LEU A 31 2.62 20.00 4.94
N ALA A 32 3.51 20.91 4.54
CA ALA A 32 3.36 21.73 3.35
C ALA A 32 3.40 20.89 2.06
N ASP A 33 4.34 19.96 1.91
CA ASP A 33 4.41 19.06 0.75
C ASP A 33 3.17 18.17 0.64
N LEU A 34 2.64 17.71 1.77
CA LEU A 34 1.40 16.92 1.83
C LEU A 34 0.19 17.77 1.40
N ALA A 35 0.08 19.01 1.87
CA ALA A 35 -0.97 19.95 1.45
C ALA A 35 -0.85 20.30 -0.05
N MET A 36 0.36 20.53 -0.55
CA MET A 36 0.62 20.73 -1.99
C MET A 36 0.19 19.51 -2.81
N SER A 37 0.45 18.30 -2.32
CA SER A 37 0.03 17.05 -2.97
C SER A 37 -1.50 16.91 -3.00
N GLN A 38 -2.20 17.32 -1.93
CA GLN A 38 -3.66 17.39 -1.91
C GLN A 38 -4.20 18.45 -2.90
N PHE A 39 -3.57 19.62 -3.00
CA PHE A 39 -3.96 20.66 -3.94
C PHE A 39 -3.77 20.23 -5.40
N SER A 40 -2.63 19.62 -5.70
CA SER A 40 -2.35 18.99 -6.99
C SER A 40 -3.44 17.97 -7.36
N TRP A 41 -3.83 17.12 -6.41
CA TRP A 41 -4.93 16.17 -6.62
C TRP A 41 -6.27 16.85 -6.85
N PHE A 42 -6.61 17.88 -6.07
CA PHE A 42 -7.86 18.63 -6.22
C PHE A 42 -8.03 19.23 -7.61
N ILE A 43 -6.93 19.66 -8.25
CA ILE A 43 -6.96 20.09 -9.65
C ILE A 43 -7.09 18.89 -10.58
N ARG A 44 -6.25 17.86 -10.38
CA ARG A 44 -6.18 16.69 -11.27
C ARG A 44 -7.42 15.79 -11.23
N SER A 45 -8.28 15.95 -10.21
CA SER A 45 -9.58 15.28 -10.11
C SER A 45 -10.68 15.96 -10.93
N GLN A 46 -10.47 17.21 -11.36
CA GLN A 46 -11.42 17.93 -12.21
C GLN A 46 -11.37 17.40 -13.65
N PRO A 47 -12.51 17.36 -14.36
CA PRO A 47 -12.54 16.94 -15.75
C PRO A 47 -11.73 17.90 -16.62
N ASN A 48 -10.99 17.36 -17.59
CA ASN A 48 -10.23 18.12 -18.61
C ASN A 48 -9.20 19.11 -18.05
N TRP A 49 -8.74 18.96 -16.80
CA TRP A 49 -7.75 19.86 -16.19
C TRP A 49 -6.48 20.02 -17.05
N TRP A 50 -6.07 18.96 -17.76
CA TRP A 50 -4.88 18.92 -18.60
C TRP A 50 -5.01 19.71 -19.91
N GLN A 51 -6.22 20.12 -20.29
CA GLN A 51 -6.41 21.03 -21.43
C GLN A 51 -6.28 22.49 -20.97
N SER A 52 -6.62 22.75 -19.71
CA SER A 52 -6.70 24.09 -19.14
C SER A 52 -5.48 24.48 -18.30
N HIS A 53 -4.55 23.56 -18.01
CA HIS A 53 -3.44 23.80 -17.08
C HIS A 53 -2.47 24.91 -17.52
N GLN A 54 -2.46 25.25 -18.81
CA GLN A 54 -1.67 26.34 -19.39
C GLN A 54 -2.45 27.65 -19.51
N ASN A 55 -3.78 27.62 -19.34
CA ASN A 55 -4.61 28.80 -19.45
C ASN A 55 -4.45 29.67 -18.20
N GLN A 56 -3.93 30.88 -18.38
CA GLN A 56 -3.62 31.82 -17.31
C GLN A 56 -4.84 32.18 -16.45
N SER A 57 -6.01 32.40 -17.06
CA SER A 57 -7.23 32.72 -16.31
C SER A 57 -7.71 31.56 -15.44
N VAL A 58 -7.53 30.32 -15.90
CA VAL A 58 -7.89 29.12 -15.12
C VAL A 58 -6.90 28.91 -13.97
N ARG A 59 -5.60 29.16 -14.21
CA ARG A 59 -4.56 29.10 -13.18
C ARG A 59 -4.81 30.13 -12.07
N GLU A 60 -5.22 31.35 -12.42
CA GLU A 60 -5.60 32.39 -11.46
C GLU A 60 -6.79 31.94 -10.59
N GLN A 61 -7.84 31.38 -11.20
CA GLN A 61 -8.98 30.85 -10.45
C GLN A 61 -8.59 29.69 -9.51
N TRP A 62 -7.69 28.80 -9.93
CA TRP A 62 -7.19 27.74 -9.05
C TRP A 62 -6.31 28.29 -7.93
N SER A 63 -5.52 29.33 -8.20
CA SER A 63 -4.70 30.02 -7.20
C SER A 63 -5.57 30.68 -6.12
N GLU A 64 -6.61 31.42 -6.51
CA GLU A 64 -7.55 32.06 -5.57
C GLU A 64 -8.22 31.02 -4.66
N LYS A 65 -8.68 29.90 -5.24
CA LYS A 65 -9.26 28.79 -4.48
C LYS A 65 -8.28 28.10 -3.53
N ALA A 66 -6.98 28.17 -3.79
CA ALA A 66 -5.97 27.57 -2.95
C ALA A 66 -5.58 28.47 -1.78
N VAL A 67 -5.52 29.80 -1.99
CA VAL A 67 -5.22 30.80 -0.95
C VAL A 67 -6.35 30.89 0.08
N ASP A 68 -7.60 30.85 -0.36
CA ASP A 68 -8.78 30.96 0.52
C ASP A 68 -9.07 29.68 1.32
N ARG A 69 -8.33 28.60 1.04
CA ARG A 69 -8.62 27.27 1.59
C ARG A 69 -7.59 26.83 2.63
N ASP A 70 -8.13 26.40 3.75
CA ASP A 70 -7.40 25.66 4.78
C ASP A 70 -7.31 24.18 4.39
N TRP A 71 -6.08 23.67 4.22
CA TRP A 71 -5.81 22.28 3.86
C TRP A 71 -5.66 21.42 5.11
N LEU A 72 -6.52 20.42 5.25
CA LEU A 72 -6.50 19.50 6.38
C LEU A 72 -5.57 18.33 6.07
N VAL A 73 -4.38 18.31 6.68
CA VAL A 73 -3.39 17.26 6.51
C VAL A 73 -3.45 16.32 7.70
N THR A 74 -3.88 15.08 7.45
CA THR A 74 -3.89 14.01 8.46
C THR A 74 -2.61 13.19 8.36
N THR A 75 -1.84 13.18 9.45
CA THR A 75 -0.68 12.32 9.69
C THR A 75 -1.03 11.33 10.81
N PRO A 76 -0.19 10.32 11.09
CA PRO A 76 -0.48 9.32 12.13
C PRO A 76 -0.87 9.91 13.48
N SER A 77 -0.24 11.02 13.88
CA SER A 77 -0.41 11.62 15.21
C SER A 77 -1.03 13.01 15.24
N SER A 78 -1.35 13.59 14.10
CA SER A 78 -1.99 14.89 14.08
C SER A 78 -2.83 15.11 12.85
N THR A 79 -3.85 15.93 13.03
CA THR A 79 -4.49 16.60 11.91
C THR A 79 -4.09 18.07 12.01
N ALA A 80 -3.35 18.55 11.02
CA ALA A 80 -2.84 19.92 10.97
C ALA A 80 -3.55 20.70 9.86
N THR A 81 -3.90 21.95 10.16
CA THR A 81 -4.41 22.89 9.17
C THR A 81 -3.24 23.64 8.55
N VAL A 82 -3.08 23.53 7.23
CA VAL A 82 -1.97 24.13 6.48
C VAL A 82 -2.54 25.13 5.47
N ARG A 83 -2.00 26.35 5.47
CA ARG A 83 -2.23 27.34 4.40
C ARG A 83 -1.06 27.33 3.44
N LEU A 84 -1.36 27.27 2.14
CA LEU A 84 -0.33 27.30 1.10
C LEU A 84 0.03 28.74 0.76
N PHE A 85 1.33 29.02 0.64
CA PHE A 85 1.83 30.32 0.19
C PHE A 85 1.90 30.40 -1.34
N ASP A 86 1.96 31.62 -1.89
CA ASP A 86 1.98 31.87 -3.34
C ASP A 86 3.05 31.06 -4.09
N LYS A 87 4.24 30.90 -3.49
CA LYS A 87 5.33 30.10 -4.08
C LYS A 87 4.97 28.61 -4.18
N GLN A 88 4.29 28.08 -3.18
CA GLN A 88 3.84 26.68 -3.11
C GLN A 88 2.71 26.43 -4.10
N ILE A 89 1.77 27.37 -4.20
CA ILE A 89 0.69 27.34 -5.18
C ILE A 89 1.26 27.40 -6.60
N ALA A 90 2.18 28.33 -6.88
CA ALA A 90 2.85 28.43 -8.17
C ALA A 90 3.57 27.13 -8.55
N TYR A 91 4.30 26.53 -7.60
CA TYR A 91 4.94 25.24 -7.79
C TYR A 91 3.92 24.15 -8.19
N VAL A 92 2.80 24.05 -7.47
CA VAL A 92 1.75 23.06 -7.77
C VAL A 92 1.16 23.29 -9.15
N LEU A 93 0.95 24.54 -9.56
CA LEU A 93 0.41 24.85 -10.88
C LEU A 93 1.42 24.54 -12.00
N ASP A 94 2.71 24.69 -11.75
CA ASP A 94 3.76 24.37 -12.72
C ASP A 94 3.97 22.86 -12.90
N GLU A 95 3.89 22.06 -11.82
CA GLU A 95 4.03 20.59 -11.92
C GLU A 95 2.91 19.92 -12.74
N LEU A 96 1.76 20.59 -12.90
CA LEU A 96 0.65 20.08 -13.72
C LEU A 96 1.08 19.79 -15.17
N ALA A 97 2.05 20.55 -15.70
CA ALA A 97 2.61 20.28 -17.03
C ALA A 97 3.31 18.92 -17.09
N GLY A 98 4.04 18.56 -16.04
CA GLY A 98 4.67 17.25 -15.91
C GLY A 98 3.63 16.12 -15.87
N TYR A 99 2.55 16.29 -15.11
CA TYR A 99 1.45 15.33 -15.07
C TYR A 99 0.72 15.19 -16.41
N ALA A 100 0.56 16.28 -17.16
CA ALA A 100 -0.09 16.25 -18.47
C ALA A 100 0.71 15.39 -19.45
N LEU A 101 2.04 15.45 -19.40
CA LEU A 101 2.95 14.63 -20.23
C LEU A 101 2.95 13.14 -19.87
N LEU A 102 2.53 12.79 -18.64
CA LEU A 102 2.41 11.39 -18.19
C LEU A 102 1.10 10.73 -18.61
N ARG A 103 0.14 11.47 -19.19
CA ARG A 103 -1.14 10.90 -19.64
C ARG A 103 -0.92 9.98 -20.84
N ASP A 104 -1.63 8.84 -20.83
CA ASP A 104 -1.78 7.99 -22.01
C ASP A 104 -3.12 8.30 -22.68
N GLU A 105 -3.07 9.05 -23.79
CA GLU A 105 -4.25 9.44 -24.56
C GLU A 105 -4.94 8.25 -25.23
N VAL A 106 -4.19 7.22 -25.62
CA VAL A 106 -4.70 6.08 -26.37
C VAL A 106 -5.58 5.21 -25.48
N ASN A 107 -5.15 5.00 -24.24
CA ASN A 107 -5.86 4.15 -23.27
C ASN A 107 -6.71 4.95 -22.27
N ASN A 108 -6.74 6.28 -22.39
CA ASN A 108 -7.39 7.21 -21.46
C ASN A 108 -6.97 6.96 -20.00
N TRP A 109 -5.67 6.68 -19.77
CA TRP A 109 -5.14 6.44 -18.43
C TRP A 109 -4.78 7.74 -17.73
N TYR A 110 -5.14 7.81 -16.45
CA TYR A 110 -4.79 8.90 -15.54
C TYR A 110 -3.72 8.38 -14.59
N HIS A 111 -2.55 9.01 -14.55
CA HIS A 111 -1.55 8.69 -13.53
C HIS A 111 -2.07 9.15 -12.15
N VAL A 112 -2.24 8.20 -11.22
CA VAL A 112 -2.68 8.47 -9.84
C VAL A 112 -1.44 8.54 -8.95
N SER A 113 -1.03 9.74 -8.56
CA SER A 113 0.11 10.01 -7.66
C SER A 113 -0.31 10.50 -6.26
N SER A 114 -1.59 10.39 -5.91
CA SER A 114 -2.14 10.96 -4.68
C SER A 114 -3.16 10.02 -4.05
N ALA A 115 -3.20 10.02 -2.71
CA ALA A 115 -3.82 9.03 -1.81
C ALA A 115 -5.32 8.70 -2.02
N TYR A 116 -5.97 9.33 -3.00
CA TYR A 116 -7.38 9.21 -3.30
C TYR A 116 -7.49 8.74 -4.76
N GLY A 117 -7.71 7.44 -4.93
CA GLY A 117 -7.75 6.78 -6.25
C GLY A 117 -8.93 7.26 -7.09
N ASN A 118 -8.67 7.67 -8.34
CA ASN A 118 -9.73 7.90 -9.31
C ASN A 118 -10.07 6.62 -10.08
N GLN A 119 -11.37 6.47 -10.34
CA GLN A 119 -11.99 5.34 -11.03
C GLN A 119 -11.67 5.34 -12.52
N THR A 120 -10.99 4.30 -13.01
CA THR A 120 -10.89 4.03 -14.46
C THR A 120 -12.21 3.44 -14.95
N LYS A 121 -13.17 4.30 -15.30
CA LYS A 121 -14.53 3.89 -15.73
C LYS A 121 -14.59 3.16 -17.09
N SER A 122 -13.52 3.14 -17.88
CA SER A 122 -13.69 2.95 -19.34
C SER A 122 -13.35 1.57 -19.92
N LEU A 123 -12.55 0.72 -19.27
CA LEU A 123 -11.81 -0.31 -20.03
C LEU A 123 -12.47 -1.69 -20.14
N MET A 124 -13.58 -1.97 -19.45
CA MET A 124 -14.03 -3.37 -19.30
C MET A 124 -15.54 -3.60 -19.49
N LEU A 125 -16.32 -2.63 -20.00
CA LEU A 125 -17.79 -2.78 -20.10
C LEU A 125 -18.25 -4.06 -20.84
N PRO A 126 -17.62 -4.51 -21.95
CA PRO A 126 -18.05 -5.75 -22.62
C PRO A 126 -17.71 -7.02 -21.82
N LEU A 127 -16.57 -7.04 -21.12
CA LEU A 127 -16.12 -8.20 -20.34
C LEU A 127 -16.80 -8.29 -18.97
N LEU A 128 -17.30 -7.15 -18.46
CA LEU A 128 -17.91 -7.03 -17.14
C LEU A 128 -19.14 -7.93 -17.00
N ALA A 129 -19.98 -8.01 -18.03
CA ALA A 129 -21.15 -8.88 -18.02
C ALA A 129 -20.77 -10.36 -17.89
N THR A 130 -19.82 -10.82 -18.70
CA THR A 130 -19.31 -12.20 -18.64
C THR A 130 -18.62 -12.51 -17.32
N LEU A 131 -17.85 -11.56 -16.78
CA LEU A 131 -17.18 -11.68 -15.49
C LEU A 131 -18.20 -11.79 -14.35
N ASN A 132 -19.21 -10.93 -14.33
CA ASN A 132 -20.28 -10.97 -13.32
C ASN A 132 -21.06 -12.28 -13.39
N GLU A 133 -21.37 -12.77 -14.59
CA GLU A 133 -22.03 -14.07 -14.75
C GLU A 133 -21.18 -15.24 -14.20
N ALA A 134 -19.87 -15.23 -14.45
CA ALA A 134 -18.95 -16.24 -13.93
C ALA A 134 -18.83 -16.16 -12.40
N LEU A 135 -18.75 -14.94 -11.84
CA LEU A 135 -18.73 -14.73 -10.39
C LEU A 135 -20.03 -15.20 -9.73
N ASP A 136 -21.19 -14.97 -10.35
CA ASP A 136 -22.48 -15.40 -9.81
C ASP A 136 -22.64 -16.93 -9.84
N LYS A 137 -22.08 -17.61 -10.85
CA LYS A 137 -21.99 -19.09 -10.85
C LYS A 137 -21.13 -19.57 -9.69
N LEU A 138 -19.96 -18.98 -9.50
CA LEU A 138 -19.06 -19.33 -8.42
C LEU A 138 -19.71 -19.13 -7.05
N LYS A 139 -20.42 -18.01 -6.85
CA LYS A 139 -21.15 -17.67 -5.62
C LYS A 139 -22.21 -18.70 -5.21
N LYS A 140 -22.76 -19.45 -6.18
CA LYS A 140 -23.79 -20.48 -5.95
C LYS A 140 -23.19 -21.85 -5.62
N ASP A 141 -21.98 -22.11 -6.09
CA ASP A 141 -21.37 -23.44 -6.07
C ASP A 141 -20.64 -23.75 -4.74
N LYS A 142 -20.27 -22.73 -3.97
CA LYS A 142 -19.46 -22.89 -2.75
C LYS A 142 -20.04 -22.18 -1.54
N THR A 143 -19.84 -22.78 -0.38
CA THR A 143 -19.88 -22.07 0.90
C THR A 143 -18.56 -21.31 1.05
N PHE A 144 -18.64 -20.02 1.33
CA PHE A 144 -17.47 -19.15 1.44
C PHE A 144 -17.22 -18.78 2.89
N SER A 145 -15.96 -18.54 3.23
CA SER A 145 -15.61 -17.93 4.51
C SER A 145 -16.24 -16.54 4.59
N SER A 146 -16.96 -16.28 5.67
CA SER A 146 -17.66 -15.03 5.92
C SER A 146 -17.42 -14.62 7.36
N ASP A 147 -16.95 -13.40 7.56
CA ASP A 147 -16.87 -12.75 8.87
C ASP A 147 -18.18 -12.00 9.23
N GLY A 148 -19.24 -12.19 8.42
CA GLY A 148 -20.54 -11.54 8.56
C GLY A 148 -20.69 -10.24 7.75
N THR A 149 -19.58 -9.60 7.39
CA THR A 149 -19.56 -8.33 6.61
C THR A 149 -18.84 -8.46 5.27
N THR A 150 -17.83 -9.32 5.22
CA THR A 150 -17.00 -9.61 4.06
C THR A 150 -17.11 -11.09 3.74
N LYS A 151 -17.50 -11.37 2.50
CA LYS A 151 -17.54 -12.70 1.92
C LYS A 151 -16.40 -12.82 0.93
N VAL A 152 -15.38 -13.63 1.26
CA VAL A 152 -14.25 -13.86 0.35
C VAL A 152 -14.63 -14.95 -0.65
N ILE A 153 -14.77 -14.57 -1.92
CA ILE A 153 -15.21 -15.45 -3.01
C ILE A 153 -14.02 -16.21 -3.61
N VAL A 154 -12.91 -15.51 -3.85
CA VAL A 154 -11.66 -16.11 -4.29
C VAL A 154 -10.60 -15.69 -3.29
N ASP A 155 -10.18 -16.64 -2.46
CA ASP A 155 -9.14 -16.43 -1.46
C ASP A 155 -7.83 -17.08 -1.95
N PRO A 156 -6.81 -16.29 -2.34
CA PRO A 156 -5.52 -16.83 -2.76
C PRO A 156 -4.77 -17.54 -1.61
N THR A 157 -5.16 -17.32 -0.36
CA THR A 157 -4.51 -17.88 0.83
C THR A 157 -5.16 -19.18 1.31
N HIS A 158 -6.31 -19.58 0.75
CA HIS A 158 -7.08 -20.74 1.23
C HIS A 158 -6.33 -22.08 1.16
N CYS A 159 -5.32 -22.19 0.29
CA CYS A 159 -4.44 -23.35 0.18
C CYS A 159 -2.98 -22.87 0.14
N PRO A 160 -2.44 -22.40 1.28
CA PRO A 160 -1.15 -21.75 1.28
C PRO A 160 -0.04 -22.80 1.08
N LEU A 161 0.97 -22.43 0.30
CA LEU A 161 2.24 -23.15 0.27
C LEU A 161 2.97 -22.87 1.59
N VAL A 162 3.33 -23.93 2.32
CA VAL A 162 4.20 -23.83 3.48
C VAL A 162 5.61 -24.20 3.03
N TYR A 163 6.52 -23.24 3.10
CA TYR A 163 7.93 -23.48 2.80
C TYR A 163 8.51 -24.57 3.70
N ASP A 164 9.41 -25.39 3.16
CA ASP A 164 10.06 -26.52 3.84
C ASP A 164 9.11 -27.64 4.33
N ARG A 165 7.80 -27.57 4.02
CA ARG A 165 6.80 -28.58 4.39
C ARG A 165 5.95 -29.07 3.21
N SER A 166 5.51 -28.17 2.35
CA SER A 166 4.63 -28.51 1.22
C SER A 166 5.36 -29.28 0.12
N LEU A 167 4.76 -30.37 -0.36
CA LEU A 167 5.28 -31.09 -1.52
C LEU A 167 4.95 -30.36 -2.82
N VAL A 168 5.98 -30.08 -3.62
CA VAL A 168 5.92 -29.38 -4.89
C VAL A 168 6.36 -30.28 -6.04
N SER A 169 5.66 -30.17 -7.15
CA SER A 169 5.97 -30.90 -8.38
C SER A 169 6.62 -29.99 -9.41
N PHE A 170 7.75 -30.44 -9.97
CA PHE A 170 8.40 -29.77 -11.07
C PHE A 170 8.45 -30.69 -12.29
N THR A 171 7.81 -30.27 -13.37
CA THR A 171 7.84 -30.99 -14.65
C THR A 171 9.08 -30.58 -15.42
N ILE A 172 10.14 -31.39 -15.31
CA ILE A 172 11.40 -31.15 -16.04
C ILE A 172 11.26 -31.61 -17.51
N ARG A 173 10.43 -32.63 -17.77
CA ARG A 173 10.07 -33.15 -19.10
C ARG A 173 8.62 -33.66 -19.08
N PRO A 174 7.92 -33.78 -20.23
CA PRO A 174 6.52 -34.23 -20.29
C PRO A 174 6.24 -35.58 -19.63
N THR A 175 7.26 -36.43 -19.49
CA THR A 175 7.14 -37.81 -18.97
C THR A 175 7.79 -38.02 -17.60
N THR A 176 8.41 -36.99 -17.00
CA THR A 176 9.05 -37.11 -15.68
C THR A 176 8.64 -35.97 -14.76
N CYS A 177 7.79 -36.29 -13.79
CA CYS A 177 7.46 -35.44 -12.67
C CYS A 177 8.39 -35.78 -11.50
N ARG A 178 9.08 -34.79 -10.93
CA ARG A 178 9.79 -34.97 -9.65
C ARG A 178 9.07 -34.18 -8.57
N ILE A 179 8.85 -34.84 -7.44
CA ILE A 179 8.25 -34.26 -6.24
C ILE A 179 9.40 -33.94 -5.28
N PHE A 180 9.42 -32.72 -4.75
CA PHE A 180 10.36 -32.27 -3.73
C PHE A 180 9.63 -31.50 -2.64
N VAL A 181 10.28 -31.32 -1.50
CA VAL A 181 9.81 -30.37 -0.48
C VAL A 181 10.02 -28.95 -1.01
N SER A 182 9.06 -28.05 -0.78
CA SER A 182 9.14 -26.64 -1.15
C SER A 182 10.46 -26.04 -0.64
N PRO A 183 11.27 -25.40 -1.51
CA PRO A 183 12.56 -24.88 -1.10
C PRO A 183 12.39 -23.77 -0.06
N SER A 184 13.31 -23.64 0.88
CA SER A 184 13.28 -22.55 1.86
C SER A 184 13.17 -21.19 1.18
N GLY A 185 12.39 -20.27 1.75
CA GLY A 185 12.21 -18.90 1.21
C GLY A 185 13.48 -18.04 1.21
N ASP A 186 14.63 -18.62 1.55
CA ASP A 186 15.91 -17.95 1.84
C ASP A 186 17.04 -18.27 0.85
N VAL A 187 16.80 -19.01 -0.23
CA VAL A 187 17.86 -19.38 -1.19
C VAL A 187 18.50 -18.11 -1.82
N GLU A 188 19.75 -17.85 -1.41
CA GLU A 188 20.80 -17.01 -2.03
C GLU A 188 20.40 -15.60 -2.50
N PHE A 189 19.97 -14.74 -1.58
CA PHE A 189 19.62 -13.33 -1.89
C PHE A 189 20.72 -12.29 -1.56
N LEU A 190 21.86 -12.70 -0.99
CA LEU A 190 22.86 -11.76 -0.46
C LEU A 190 23.93 -11.28 -1.46
N THR A 191 23.97 -11.78 -2.69
CA THR A 191 25.02 -11.43 -3.67
C THR A 191 24.63 -10.36 -4.69
N TYR A 192 23.36 -9.94 -4.76
CA TYR A 192 22.90 -8.94 -5.75
C TYR A 192 22.52 -7.57 -5.17
N ILE A 193 22.72 -7.36 -3.86
CA ILE A 193 22.34 -6.10 -3.19
C ILE A 193 23.38 -4.98 -3.37
N ASN A 194 24.53 -5.24 -4.00
CA ASN A 194 25.64 -4.29 -3.90
C ASN A 194 25.75 -3.16 -4.93
N ASP A 195 24.94 -3.05 -6.00
CA ASP A 195 25.19 -1.98 -6.99
C ASP A 195 23.95 -1.36 -7.65
N SER A 196 22.77 -1.43 -7.04
CA SER A 196 21.54 -0.84 -7.62
C SER A 196 20.91 0.19 -6.68
N ILE A 197 21.52 1.38 -6.65
CA ILE A 197 20.93 2.58 -6.06
C ILE A 197 19.70 2.95 -6.90
N LEU A 198 18.50 2.67 -6.38
CA LEU A 198 17.24 3.05 -7.00
C LEU A 198 16.68 4.33 -6.39
N SER A 199 16.39 5.27 -7.27
CA SER A 199 15.45 6.37 -7.08
C SER A 199 14.01 5.82 -7.06
N SER A 200 13.25 6.12 -6.01
CA SER A 200 11.81 5.87 -5.98
C SER A 200 11.14 6.57 -7.18
N PRO A 201 10.21 5.92 -7.91
CA PRO A 201 9.38 6.61 -8.93
C PRO A 201 8.50 7.71 -8.31
N LEU A 202 8.43 7.73 -6.97
CA LEU A 202 7.72 8.69 -6.14
C LEU A 202 8.60 9.78 -5.54
N ASN A 203 9.91 9.81 -5.83
CA ASN A 203 10.72 10.98 -5.52
C ASN A 203 10.13 12.17 -6.30
N LEU A 204 9.23 12.95 -5.68
CA LEU A 204 9.33 14.40 -5.79
C LEU A 204 10.83 14.69 -5.76
N PRO A 205 11.38 15.48 -6.68
CA PRO A 205 12.81 15.66 -6.72
C PRO A 205 13.23 16.07 -5.31
N THR A 206 13.86 15.16 -4.56
CA THR A 206 14.43 15.45 -3.26
C THR A 206 15.54 16.48 -3.42
N ASP A 207 16.02 16.66 -4.66
CA ASP A 207 16.88 17.74 -5.12
C ASP A 207 16.18 19.09 -5.33
N SER A 208 14.83 19.16 -5.32
CA SER A 208 14.08 20.41 -5.53
C SER A 208 13.70 21.11 -4.23
N THR A 209 13.44 20.36 -3.16
CA THR A 209 13.48 20.88 -1.80
C THR A 209 14.92 20.80 -1.31
N VAL A 210 15.76 21.74 -1.76
CA VAL A 210 16.93 22.13 -0.97
C VAL A 210 16.36 22.66 0.34
N TYR A 211 16.23 21.78 1.34
CA TYR A 211 15.92 22.14 2.70
C TYR A 211 17.03 23.10 3.13
N GLY A 212 16.74 24.41 3.10
CA GLY A 212 17.62 25.40 3.74
C GLY A 212 17.82 24.94 5.18
N GLY A 213 19.06 24.98 5.66
CA GLY A 213 19.38 24.57 7.03
C GLY A 213 18.42 25.24 8.00
N MET A 214 17.70 24.44 8.77
CA MET A 214 16.70 24.94 9.72
C MET A 214 17.45 25.55 10.91
N SER A 215 17.32 26.87 11.09
CA SER A 215 17.86 27.57 12.26
C SER A 215 16.80 27.69 13.35
N ILE A 216 17.11 27.22 14.55
CA ILE A 216 16.33 27.54 15.75
C ILE A 216 16.72 28.97 16.16
N TYR A 217 15.73 29.86 16.24
CA TYR A 217 15.95 31.17 16.85
C TYR A 217 15.85 31.01 18.36
N SER A 218 16.89 31.40 19.09
CA SER A 218 16.96 31.28 20.54
C SER A 218 15.90 32.15 21.22
N LEU A 219 14.83 31.53 21.70
CA LEU A 219 14.10 32.01 22.88
C LEU A 219 14.74 31.38 24.12
N ASP A 220 14.61 32.05 25.26
CA ASP A 220 15.00 31.52 26.56
C ASP A 220 14.24 30.21 26.80
N GLU A 221 14.97 29.09 26.77
CA GLU A 221 14.47 27.77 27.14
C GLU A 221 14.11 27.79 28.64
N PRO A 222 12.93 27.29 29.04
CA PRO A 222 12.57 27.19 30.46
C PRO A 222 13.65 26.46 31.27
N ASP A 223 13.99 26.97 32.45
CA ASP A 223 14.96 26.33 33.34
C ASP A 223 14.28 25.23 34.18
N PRO A 224 14.94 24.07 34.39
CA PRO A 224 14.43 23.04 35.29
C PRO A 224 14.44 23.54 36.75
N PRO A 225 13.59 22.98 37.62
CA PRO A 225 13.59 23.34 39.05
C PRO A 225 14.94 23.01 39.70
N GLU A 226 15.37 23.85 40.66
CA GLU A 226 16.66 23.68 41.36
C GLU A 226 16.74 22.38 42.18
N HIS A 227 15.58 21.88 42.62
CA HIS A 227 15.46 20.75 43.52
C HIS A 227 14.71 19.59 42.85
N SER A 228 15.31 18.40 42.89
CA SER A 228 14.72 17.20 42.26
C SER A 228 13.43 16.72 42.93
N ASP A 229 13.19 17.11 44.18
CA ASP A 229 12.00 16.78 44.99
C ASP A 229 10.88 17.85 44.90
N ASP A 230 11.08 18.91 44.12
CA ASP A 230 10.04 19.90 43.83
C ASP A 230 9.05 19.39 42.77
N GLU A 231 8.12 18.53 43.19
CA GLU A 231 7.10 17.96 42.30
C GLU A 231 6.28 19.04 41.57
N GLU A 232 5.96 20.16 42.25
CA GLU A 232 5.18 21.25 41.66
C GLU A 232 6.02 22.03 40.62
N GLY A 233 7.30 22.26 40.91
CA GLY A 233 8.26 22.85 39.97
C GLY A 233 8.47 22.00 38.72
N TRP A 234 8.56 20.67 38.86
CA TRP A 234 8.66 19.76 37.71
C TRP A 234 7.40 19.80 36.84
N VAL A 235 6.21 19.82 37.44
CA VAL A 235 4.94 19.93 36.69
C VAL A 235 4.84 21.26 35.94
N ALA A 236 5.26 22.37 36.58
CA ALA A 236 5.32 23.68 35.93
C ALA A 236 6.33 23.69 34.78
N TYR A 237 7.54 23.17 35.01
CA TYR A 237 8.57 23.04 33.99
C TYR A 237 8.11 22.20 32.80
N GLU A 238 7.48 21.04 33.00
CA GLU A 238 6.97 20.21 31.91
C GLU A 238 5.92 20.93 31.06
N ARG A 239 5.02 21.68 31.70
CA ARG A 239 4.02 22.50 31.01
C ARG A 239 4.68 23.60 30.18
N ASP A 240 5.58 24.35 30.80
CA ASP A 240 6.22 25.51 30.18
C ASP A 240 7.18 25.06 29.05
N MET A 241 7.89 23.94 29.23
CA MET A 241 8.68 23.27 28.18
C MET A 241 7.83 22.81 27.01
N ARG A 242 6.63 22.25 27.27
CA ARG A 242 5.70 21.84 26.23
C ARG A 242 5.19 23.03 25.43
N GLU A 243 4.82 24.12 26.10
CA GLU A 243 4.41 25.36 25.44
C GLU A 243 5.54 25.98 24.63
N TRP A 244 6.75 26.05 25.20
CA TRP A 244 7.93 26.55 24.50
C TRP A 244 8.25 25.71 23.26
N THR A 245 8.24 24.38 23.37
CA THR A 245 8.55 23.44 22.28
C THR A 245 7.56 23.57 21.11
N LEU A 246 6.28 23.85 21.40
CA LEU A 246 5.23 24.04 20.38
C LEU A 246 5.20 25.45 19.79
N ASN A 247 5.65 26.48 20.53
CA ASN A 247 5.51 27.88 20.11
C ASN A 247 6.83 28.52 19.66
N ARG A 248 7.99 27.94 19.99
CA ARG A 248 9.29 28.51 19.60
C ARG A 248 9.40 28.62 18.07
N PRO A 249 9.99 29.70 17.54
CA PRO A 249 10.17 29.87 16.11
C PRO A 249 10.99 28.73 15.50
N ILE A 250 10.47 28.13 14.44
CA ILE A 250 11.20 27.17 13.60
C ILE A 250 11.19 27.68 12.17
N SER A 251 12.35 27.61 11.51
CA SER A 251 12.43 27.90 10.08
C SER A 251 11.94 26.67 9.31
N LEU A 252 10.65 26.60 9.01
CA LEU A 252 10.13 25.50 8.22
C LEU A 252 10.81 25.44 6.85
N PRO A 253 11.05 24.24 6.31
CA PRO A 253 11.62 24.11 4.98
C PRO A 253 10.60 24.58 3.96
N ASP A 254 11.03 25.45 3.06
CA ASP A 254 10.18 25.99 2.01
C ASP A 254 10.87 25.89 0.65
N ILE A 255 10.09 26.10 -0.40
CA ILE A 255 10.53 26.00 -1.78
C ILE A 255 11.54 27.12 -2.08
N SER A 256 12.81 26.74 -2.21
CA SER A 256 13.91 27.67 -2.52
C SER A 256 13.86 28.17 -3.97
N THR A 257 13.50 27.28 -4.89
CA THR A 257 13.32 27.57 -6.32
C THR A 257 12.06 26.88 -6.81
N GLY A 258 11.27 27.55 -7.66
CA GLY A 258 10.04 26.99 -8.23
C GLY A 258 10.24 25.66 -8.98
N TYR A 259 9.15 25.10 -9.50
CA TYR A 259 9.16 23.78 -10.11
C TYR A 259 10.20 23.67 -11.25
N ARG A 260 11.12 22.70 -11.16
CA ARG A 260 12.25 22.54 -12.09
C ARG A 260 12.02 21.51 -13.21
N GLY A 261 10.83 20.91 -13.31
CA GLY A 261 10.58 19.79 -14.23
C GLY A 261 11.10 18.45 -13.70
N GLY A 262 11.28 17.47 -14.60
CA GLY A 262 11.79 16.14 -14.28
C GLY A 262 10.73 15.10 -13.93
N MET A 263 9.45 15.49 -13.93
CA MET A 263 8.34 14.55 -13.73
C MET A 263 8.12 13.66 -14.96
N GLU A 264 8.29 14.22 -16.15
CA GLU A 264 8.22 13.54 -17.44
C GLU A 264 9.28 12.44 -17.58
N GLN A 265 10.43 12.61 -16.93
CA GLN A 265 11.54 11.66 -16.92
C GLN A 265 11.21 10.39 -16.13
N ARG A 266 10.15 10.40 -15.31
CA ARG A 266 9.67 9.25 -14.56
C ARG A 266 8.88 8.25 -15.39
N ARG A 267 8.57 8.56 -16.65
CA ARG A 267 7.85 7.66 -17.55
C ARG A 267 8.72 6.43 -17.86
N GLN A 268 8.60 5.41 -17.03
CA GLN A 268 9.18 4.10 -17.29
C GLN A 268 8.13 3.22 -17.99
N THR A 269 8.40 2.86 -19.23
CA THR A 269 7.55 1.94 -19.99
C THR A 269 8.20 0.57 -20.01
N VAL A 270 7.62 -0.39 -19.31
CA VAL A 270 8.05 -1.79 -19.35
C VAL A 270 7.18 -2.55 -20.34
N THR A 271 7.80 -3.26 -21.28
CA THR A 271 7.07 -4.10 -22.22
C THR A 271 6.78 -5.46 -21.59
N LEU A 272 5.50 -5.81 -21.47
CA LEU A 272 5.04 -7.13 -21.01
C LEU A 272 4.88 -8.14 -22.15
N LYS A 273 5.06 -7.71 -23.41
CA LYS A 273 4.95 -8.60 -24.58
C LYS A 273 6.00 -9.70 -24.49
N SER A 274 5.58 -10.92 -24.81
CA SER A 274 6.42 -12.13 -24.80
C SER A 274 6.97 -12.53 -23.42
N LYS A 275 6.54 -11.89 -22.33
CA LYS A 275 6.83 -12.34 -20.96
C LYS A 275 5.70 -13.25 -20.47
N ARG A 276 6.04 -14.22 -19.62
CA ARG A 276 5.05 -15.02 -18.91
C ARG A 276 4.54 -14.21 -17.72
N LEU A 277 3.27 -13.85 -17.73
CA LEU A 277 2.66 -13.11 -16.63
C LEU A 277 2.05 -14.07 -15.60
N GLN A 278 2.26 -13.75 -14.33
CA GLN A 278 1.64 -14.44 -13.21
C GLN A 278 0.94 -13.41 -12.35
N CYS A 279 -0.34 -13.67 -12.03
CA CYS A 279 -1.17 -12.78 -11.23
C CYS A 279 -1.75 -13.55 -10.04
N ILE A 280 -1.69 -12.94 -8.86
CA ILE A 280 -2.47 -13.35 -7.70
C ILE A 280 -3.82 -12.67 -7.83
N VAL A 281 -4.90 -13.45 -7.76
CA VAL A 281 -6.27 -12.96 -7.93
C VAL A 281 -7.01 -13.16 -6.61
N SER A 282 -7.64 -12.10 -6.13
CA SER A 282 -8.54 -12.13 -4.98
C SER A 282 -9.87 -11.51 -5.35
N VAL A 283 -10.96 -12.08 -4.84
CA VAL A 283 -12.31 -11.54 -5.02
C VAL A 283 -13.01 -11.54 -3.68
N SER A 284 -13.43 -10.37 -3.23
CA SER A 284 -14.24 -10.21 -2.02
C SER A 284 -15.51 -9.42 -2.32
N GLU A 285 -16.58 -9.81 -1.63
CA GLU A 285 -17.85 -9.11 -1.64
C GLU A 285 -18.11 -8.60 -0.23
N HIS A 286 -18.30 -7.29 -0.11
CA HIS A 286 -18.55 -6.64 1.16
C HIS A 286 -20.02 -6.22 1.19
N GLN A 287 -20.72 -6.62 2.25
CA GLN A 287 -22.13 -6.34 2.48
C GLN A 287 -22.29 -5.56 3.79
N MET A 288 -23.22 -4.62 3.74
CA MET A 288 -23.39 -3.61 4.78
C MET A 288 -24.76 -3.74 5.45
N ILE A 289 -24.79 -3.62 6.78
CA ILE A 289 -26.03 -3.75 7.57
C ILE A 289 -26.81 -2.42 7.47
N PRO A 290 -28.12 -2.46 7.17
CA PRO A 290 -28.98 -1.27 7.22
C PRO A 290 -29.07 -0.68 8.63
N GLY A 291 -29.15 0.66 8.73
CA GLY A 291 -29.40 1.36 10.01
C GLY A 291 -28.23 2.16 10.57
N THR A 292 -27.03 2.04 10.01
CA THR A 292 -25.85 2.87 10.36
C THR A 292 -25.43 3.72 9.16
N THR A 293 -25.16 5.01 9.38
CA THR A 293 -24.77 5.95 8.33
C THR A 293 -23.32 5.82 7.88
N GLU A 294 -22.43 5.36 8.77
CA GLU A 294 -21.01 5.14 8.50
C GLU A 294 -20.59 3.75 8.99
N LEU A 295 -19.99 2.96 8.11
CA LEU A 295 -19.45 1.65 8.45
C LEU A 295 -17.93 1.73 8.53
N LEU A 296 -17.36 1.05 9.53
CA LEU A 296 -15.92 0.96 9.76
C LEU A 296 -15.23 0.57 8.46
N GLY A 297 -14.24 1.37 8.05
CA GLY A 297 -13.36 1.03 6.94
C GLY A 297 -12.59 -0.27 7.21
N THR A 298 -11.86 -0.77 6.22
CA THR A 298 -11.04 -1.96 6.46
C THR A 298 -9.78 -1.62 7.25
N PRO A 299 -9.21 -2.59 7.98
CA PRO A 299 -7.84 -2.47 8.45
C PRO A 299 -6.90 -2.20 7.27
N TRP A 300 -5.70 -1.71 7.58
CA TRP A 300 -4.65 -1.63 6.59
C TRP A 300 -4.24 -3.02 6.13
N HIS A 301 -4.13 -3.20 4.82
CA HIS A 301 -3.61 -4.40 4.19
C HIS A 301 -2.27 -4.09 3.52
N VAL A 302 -1.39 -5.08 3.42
CA VAL A 302 -0.15 -4.99 2.64
C VAL A 302 -0.08 -6.14 1.66
N GLU A 303 0.15 -5.76 0.41
CA GLU A 303 0.45 -6.67 -0.70
C GLU A 303 1.95 -6.65 -0.99
N GLY A 304 2.45 -7.68 -1.66
CA GLY A 304 3.82 -7.69 -2.19
C GLY A 304 4.90 -8.08 -1.19
N MET A 305 4.55 -8.88 -0.18
CA MET A 305 5.52 -9.52 0.72
C MET A 305 6.62 -10.26 -0.05
N LYS A 306 7.80 -10.52 0.57
CA LYS A 306 8.99 -11.14 -0.07
C LYS A 306 8.67 -12.38 -0.93
N ASN A 307 7.68 -13.15 -0.50
CA ASN A 307 7.25 -14.39 -1.14
C ASN A 307 6.20 -14.18 -2.24
N GLU A 308 5.41 -13.09 -2.16
CA GLU A 308 4.37 -12.74 -3.12
C GLU A 308 4.96 -12.08 -4.39
N ARG A 309 6.09 -11.36 -4.24
CA ARG A 309 6.82 -10.71 -5.36
C ARG A 309 5.94 -9.80 -6.22
N VAL A 310 4.90 -9.21 -5.63
CA VAL A 310 3.96 -8.35 -6.35
C VAL A 310 4.61 -7.00 -6.62
N VAL A 311 4.64 -6.60 -7.89
CA VAL A 311 5.19 -5.32 -8.37
C VAL A 311 4.13 -4.30 -8.73
N ALA A 312 2.88 -4.74 -8.95
CA ALA A 312 1.75 -3.85 -9.20
C ALA A 312 0.44 -4.46 -8.70
N CYS A 313 -0.43 -3.63 -8.15
CA CYS A 313 -1.77 -4.03 -7.73
C CYS A 313 -2.83 -3.28 -8.56
N GLY A 314 -3.89 -3.98 -8.94
CA GLY A 314 -5.06 -3.41 -9.62
C GLY A 314 -6.34 -3.79 -8.89
N PHE A 315 -7.17 -2.80 -8.58
CA PHE A 315 -8.45 -3.00 -7.91
C PHE A 315 -9.58 -2.64 -8.87
N PHE A 316 -10.54 -3.54 -9.02
CA PHE A 316 -11.67 -3.38 -9.91
C PHE A 316 -12.98 -3.64 -9.17
N PHE A 317 -13.81 -2.61 -9.06
CA PHE A 317 -15.13 -2.70 -8.43
C PHE A 317 -16.16 -3.12 -9.48
N THR A 318 -16.61 -4.37 -9.43
CA THR A 318 -17.48 -4.97 -10.46
C THR A 318 -18.96 -4.71 -10.21
N ALA A 319 -19.34 -4.56 -8.94
CA ALA A 319 -20.69 -4.26 -8.49
C ALA A 319 -20.60 -3.27 -7.33
N VAL A 320 -21.33 -2.18 -7.39
CA VAL A 320 -21.42 -1.16 -6.34
C VAL A 320 -22.89 -0.73 -6.25
N GLU A 321 -23.54 -1.06 -5.15
CA GLU A 321 -24.96 -0.84 -4.91
C GLU A 321 -25.15 -0.08 -3.59
N ASN A 322 -25.93 1.02 -3.64
CA ASN A 322 -26.28 1.83 -2.46
C ASN A 322 -25.06 2.38 -1.68
N ILE A 323 -23.97 2.72 -2.37
CA ILE A 323 -22.75 3.33 -1.78
C ILE A 323 -22.58 4.74 -2.33
N GLN A 324 -22.48 5.72 -1.43
CA GLN A 324 -22.24 7.12 -1.76
C GLN A 324 -20.75 7.42 -1.91
N SER A 325 -19.92 6.94 -0.98
CA SER A 325 -18.47 7.14 -1.01
C SER A 325 -17.75 5.93 -0.43
N CYS A 326 -16.63 5.57 -1.06
CA CYS A 326 -15.69 4.55 -0.64
C CYS A 326 -14.36 4.87 -1.33
N ASP A 327 -13.42 5.46 -0.60
CA ASP A 327 -12.11 5.81 -1.12
C ASP A 327 -11.11 4.71 -0.76
N LEU A 328 -10.24 4.40 -1.72
CA LEU A 328 -9.08 3.56 -1.48
C LEU A 328 -7.91 4.45 -1.07
N GLN A 329 -7.52 4.35 0.20
CA GLN A 329 -6.36 5.05 0.75
C GLN A 329 -5.11 4.19 0.64
N PHE A 330 -3.99 4.84 0.32
CA PHE A 330 -2.67 4.24 0.26
C PHE A 330 -1.75 4.90 1.29
N ARG A 331 -0.86 4.12 1.90
CA ARG A 331 0.20 4.65 2.76
C ARG A 331 1.57 4.09 2.39
N MET A 332 2.59 4.92 2.48
CA MET A 332 3.98 4.52 2.27
C MET A 332 4.76 4.64 3.57
N ALA A 333 5.65 3.69 3.82
CA ALA A 333 6.66 3.82 4.87
C ALA A 333 7.64 4.94 4.49
N VAL A 334 7.96 5.77 5.48
CA VAL A 334 8.96 6.84 5.36
C VAL A 334 10.06 6.61 6.38
N SER A 335 11.25 7.14 6.09
CA SER A 335 12.32 7.15 7.09
C SER A 335 12.00 8.13 8.21
N TYR A 336 12.69 8.00 9.34
CA TYR A 336 12.65 9.01 10.40
C TYR A 336 13.09 10.39 9.84
N PRO A 337 12.49 11.50 10.29
CA PRO A 337 12.91 12.83 9.84
C PRO A 337 14.36 13.09 10.26
N ARG A 338 15.09 13.93 9.52
CA ARG A 338 16.51 14.22 9.79
C ARG A 338 16.72 15.72 9.93
N GLY A 339 17.81 16.12 10.58
CA GLY A 339 18.17 17.53 10.75
C GLY A 339 17.57 18.20 11.99
N PHE A 340 17.14 17.43 12.99
CA PHE A 340 16.67 17.93 14.28
C PHE A 340 17.42 17.25 15.44
N HIS A 341 17.41 17.87 16.63
CA HIS A 341 17.99 17.27 17.83
C HIS A 341 17.15 16.06 18.28
N ALA A 342 17.78 14.92 18.53
CA ALA A 342 17.06 13.73 18.99
C ALA A 342 16.14 14.08 20.19
N GLY A 343 14.88 13.67 20.12
CA GLY A 343 13.86 13.97 21.14
C GLY A 343 13.05 15.27 20.90
N ASP A 344 13.38 16.06 19.88
CA ASP A 344 12.67 17.31 19.55
C ASP A 344 11.30 17.08 18.87
N SER A 345 10.37 16.55 19.64
CA SER A 345 9.02 16.18 19.18
C SER A 345 8.20 17.37 18.67
N GLY A 346 8.46 18.59 19.15
CA GLY A 346 7.74 19.79 18.69
C GLY A 346 8.15 20.23 17.30
N ALA A 347 9.43 20.15 16.95
CA ALA A 347 9.90 20.45 15.60
C ALA A 347 9.43 19.39 14.61
N THR A 348 9.50 18.10 14.99
CA THR A 348 9.06 17.00 14.12
C THR A 348 7.56 17.05 13.86
N LEU A 349 6.77 17.32 14.90
CA LEU A 349 5.32 17.43 14.80
C LEU A 349 4.90 18.59 13.91
N ARG A 350 5.50 19.78 14.07
CA ARG A 350 5.13 20.96 13.28
C ARG A 350 5.64 20.92 11.83
N THR A 351 6.67 20.13 11.55
CA THR A 351 7.25 20.04 10.20
C THR A 351 6.69 18.87 9.39
N TRP A 352 6.58 17.67 10.00
CA TRP A 352 6.16 16.44 9.32
C TRP A 352 4.88 15.83 9.89
N GLY A 353 4.35 16.34 11.01
CA GLY A 353 3.20 15.74 11.68
C GLY A 353 3.51 14.43 12.41
N LEU A 354 4.78 14.19 12.75
CA LEU A 354 5.26 12.96 13.41
C LEU A 354 5.85 13.28 14.80
N ARG A 355 5.61 12.40 15.76
CA ARG A 355 6.13 12.41 17.13
C ARG A 355 7.00 11.18 17.38
N ASP A 356 7.75 11.22 18.48
CA ASP A 356 8.49 10.04 18.92
C ASP A 356 7.53 8.90 19.26
N GLY A 357 7.86 7.68 18.83
CA GLY A 357 7.00 6.50 18.94
C GLY A 357 5.91 6.35 17.87
N ASP A 358 5.77 7.30 16.94
CA ASP A 358 4.83 7.16 15.83
C ASP A 358 5.32 6.15 14.78
N SER A 359 4.37 5.42 14.20
CA SER A 359 4.59 4.72 12.94
C SER A 359 5.04 5.70 11.85
N CYS A 360 6.18 5.43 11.23
CA CYS A 360 6.77 6.25 10.18
C CYS A 360 6.10 5.95 8.83
N HIS A 361 4.88 6.44 8.63
CA HIS A 361 4.17 6.35 7.36
C HIS A 361 3.44 7.64 6.97
N HIS A 362 3.31 7.86 5.66
CA HIS A 362 2.49 8.93 5.09
C HIS A 362 1.41 8.36 4.19
N THR A 363 0.20 8.90 4.31
CA THR A 363 -0.93 8.56 3.45
C THR A 363 -0.74 9.20 2.08
N LEU A 364 -0.06 8.49 1.18
CA LEU A 364 0.34 8.91 -0.17
C LEU A 364 0.17 7.73 -1.13
N ALA A 365 -0.25 7.99 -2.37
CA ALA A 365 -0.32 6.97 -3.42
C ALA A 365 0.78 7.15 -4.48
N PRO A 366 1.14 6.09 -5.22
CA PRO A 366 0.77 4.69 -5.02
C PRO A 366 1.70 3.94 -4.06
N SER A 367 1.16 3.02 -3.26
CA SER A 367 1.95 2.17 -2.38
C SER A 367 1.34 0.76 -2.30
N GLN A 368 2.07 -0.17 -1.65
CA GLN A 368 1.60 -1.54 -1.45
C GLN A 368 0.68 -1.69 -0.22
N SER A 369 0.65 -0.70 0.67
CA SER A 369 -0.26 -0.70 1.82
C SER A 369 -1.50 0.12 1.54
N HIS A 370 -2.67 -0.50 1.64
CA HIS A 370 -3.95 0.12 1.29
C HIS A 370 -5.05 -0.20 2.30
N ARG A 371 -6.09 0.63 2.34
CA ARG A 371 -7.34 0.36 3.05
C ARG A 371 -8.52 1.03 2.36
N TYR A 372 -9.72 0.50 2.57
CA TYR A 372 -10.95 1.22 2.26
C TYR A 372 -11.27 2.17 3.42
N THR A 373 -11.59 3.43 3.10
CA THR A 373 -12.11 4.38 4.09
C THR A 373 -13.45 3.91 4.63
N PRO A 374 -13.92 4.47 5.77
CA PRO A 374 -15.31 4.30 6.17
C PRO A 374 -16.27 4.56 5.00
N ILE A 375 -17.29 3.71 4.89
CA ILE A 375 -18.21 3.71 3.76
C ILE A 375 -19.53 4.35 4.19
N THR A 376 -20.04 5.24 3.34
CA THR A 376 -21.34 5.89 3.52
C THR A 376 -22.37 5.29 2.57
N LEU A 377 -23.53 4.88 3.10
CA LEU A 377 -24.66 4.39 2.30
C LEU A 377 -25.42 5.56 1.66
N SER A 378 -25.89 5.39 0.42
CA SER A 378 -26.75 6.40 -0.22
C SER A 378 -28.15 6.46 0.41
N ASP A 379 -28.68 5.31 0.80
CA ASP A 379 -29.94 5.12 1.52
C ASP A 379 -29.66 4.25 2.76
N PRO A 380 -29.62 4.85 3.97
CA PRO A 380 -29.32 4.12 5.21
C PRO A 380 -30.35 3.04 5.57
N SER A 381 -31.53 3.05 4.96
CA SER A 381 -32.58 2.05 5.18
C SER A 381 -32.37 0.76 4.38
N LYS A 382 -31.44 0.77 3.42
CA LYS A 382 -31.15 -0.36 2.52
C LYS A 382 -29.73 -0.87 2.72
N THR A 383 -29.51 -2.14 2.42
CA THR A 383 -28.18 -2.75 2.40
C THR A 383 -27.33 -2.11 1.31
N GLY A 384 -26.09 -1.77 1.64
CA GLY A 384 -25.05 -1.45 0.67
C GLY A 384 -24.21 -2.68 0.33
N LYS A 385 -23.73 -2.75 -0.90
CA LYS A 385 -22.94 -3.89 -1.36
C LYS A 385 -21.90 -3.45 -2.38
N PHE A 386 -20.68 -3.98 -2.26
CA PHE A 386 -19.74 -3.93 -3.36
C PHE A 386 -18.96 -5.22 -3.52
N THR A 387 -18.58 -5.53 -4.75
CA THR A 387 -17.64 -6.62 -5.08
C THR A 387 -16.38 -6.02 -5.65
N VAL A 388 -15.24 -6.38 -5.06
CA VAL A 388 -13.93 -5.97 -5.51
C VAL A 388 -13.14 -7.17 -6.01
N LEU A 389 -12.59 -7.01 -7.21
CA LEU A 389 -11.66 -7.91 -7.85
C LEU A 389 -10.27 -7.28 -7.79
N SER A 390 -9.36 -7.93 -7.08
CA SER A 390 -8.00 -7.47 -6.87
C SER A 390 -7.02 -8.35 -7.65
N PHE A 391 -6.08 -7.72 -8.34
CA PHE A 391 -4.98 -8.35 -9.06
C PHE A 391 -3.65 -7.91 -8.46
N GLY A 392 -2.80 -8.86 -8.08
CA GLY A 392 -1.38 -8.63 -7.79
C GLY A 392 -0.53 -9.19 -8.91
N LEU A 393 0.12 -8.33 -9.71
CA LEU A 393 1.07 -8.74 -10.74
C LEU A 393 2.38 -9.15 -10.06
N VAL A 394 2.73 -10.43 -10.18
CA VAL A 394 4.06 -10.93 -9.79
C VAL A 394 5.10 -10.40 -10.76
N ASP A 395 6.28 -10.03 -10.26
CA ASP A 395 7.39 -9.52 -11.05
C ASP A 395 7.63 -10.40 -12.31
N PRO A 396 7.43 -9.87 -13.53
CA PRO A 396 7.60 -10.65 -14.75
C PRO A 396 9.07 -10.86 -15.13
N ASP A 397 10.02 -10.20 -14.44
CA ASP A 397 11.46 -10.32 -14.69
C ASP A 397 12.15 -11.40 -13.85
N ILE A 398 11.45 -12.00 -12.89
CA ILE A 398 11.95 -13.14 -12.11
C ILE A 398 11.40 -14.47 -12.65
N PRO A 399 12.06 -15.61 -12.33
CA PRO A 399 11.46 -16.92 -12.53
C PRO A 399 10.09 -17.00 -11.84
N SER A 400 9.11 -17.61 -12.52
CA SER A 400 7.76 -17.75 -11.97
C SER A 400 7.79 -18.37 -10.58
N ILE A 401 7.06 -17.75 -9.65
CA ILE A 401 6.93 -18.28 -8.30
C ILE A 401 6.06 -19.54 -8.31
N ILE A 402 6.28 -20.42 -7.33
CA ILE A 402 5.50 -21.65 -7.17
C ILE A 402 4.03 -21.26 -6.95
N SER A 403 3.13 -21.91 -7.70
CA SER A 403 1.69 -21.67 -7.62
C SER A 403 0.94 -22.96 -7.34
N THR A 404 -0.36 -22.86 -7.08
CA THR A 404 -1.26 -24.01 -6.92
C THR A 404 -1.29 -24.95 -8.13
N ALA A 405 -0.80 -24.54 -9.30
CA ALA A 405 -0.61 -25.43 -10.45
C ALA A 405 0.53 -26.46 -10.24
N ASN A 406 1.45 -26.19 -9.33
CA ASN A 406 2.62 -27.02 -9.03
C ASN A 406 2.54 -27.71 -7.65
N VAL A 407 1.57 -27.31 -6.83
CA VAL A 407 1.39 -27.79 -5.46
C VAL A 407 0.24 -28.79 -5.44
N GLY A 408 0.50 -30.01 -4.95
CA GLY A 408 -0.54 -31.03 -4.79
C GLY A 408 -1.53 -30.67 -3.67
N PRO A 409 -2.62 -31.44 -3.50
CA PRO A 409 -3.57 -31.25 -2.41
C PRO A 409 -2.85 -31.17 -1.05
N GLN A 410 -3.03 -30.06 -0.35
CA GLN A 410 -2.42 -29.83 0.97
C GLN A 410 -3.37 -30.22 2.11
N GLN A 411 -4.65 -30.46 1.85
CA GLN A 411 -5.63 -30.75 2.90
C GLN A 411 -5.86 -32.26 3.04
N LYS A 412 -5.74 -32.77 4.27
CA LYS A 412 -6.03 -34.18 4.59
C LYS A 412 -7.43 -34.59 4.15
N SER A 413 -8.42 -33.71 4.32
CA SER A 413 -9.81 -33.94 3.91
C SER A 413 -9.96 -34.17 2.40
N TRP A 414 -9.13 -33.53 1.57
CA TRP A 414 -9.17 -33.71 0.13
C TRP A 414 -8.55 -35.04 -0.31
N ILE A 415 -7.46 -35.44 0.35
CA ILE A 415 -6.87 -36.77 0.16
C ILE A 415 -7.87 -37.83 0.56
N ARG A 416 -8.50 -37.69 1.73
CA ARG A 416 -9.55 -38.61 2.19
C ARG A 416 -10.68 -38.71 1.19
N LYS A 417 -11.22 -37.58 0.71
CA LYS A 417 -12.28 -37.56 -0.29
C LYS A 417 -11.88 -38.25 -1.60
N ALA A 418 -10.65 -38.05 -2.06
CA ALA A 418 -10.16 -38.75 -3.25
C ALA A 418 -10.02 -40.25 -3.00
N LEU A 419 -9.49 -40.67 -1.84
CA LEU A 419 -9.41 -42.08 -1.49
C LEU A 419 -10.81 -42.72 -1.40
N ASP A 420 -11.79 -42.04 -0.81
CA ASP A 420 -13.17 -42.51 -0.74
C ASP A 420 -13.82 -42.66 -2.13
N GLU A 421 -13.42 -41.83 -3.10
CA GLU A 421 -13.95 -41.87 -4.48
C GLU A 421 -13.30 -42.96 -5.35
N TYR A 422 -12.00 -43.23 -5.16
CA TYR A 422 -11.22 -44.12 -6.03
C TYR A 422 -10.86 -45.48 -5.42
N LEU A 423 -10.90 -45.63 -4.08
CA LEU A 423 -10.66 -46.92 -3.44
C LEU A 423 -11.91 -47.79 -3.43
N ASP A 424 -11.68 -49.11 -3.45
CA ASP A 424 -12.74 -50.10 -3.32
C ASP A 424 -13.37 -50.03 -1.92
N VAL A 425 -14.70 -50.02 -1.86
CA VAL A 425 -15.52 -49.98 -0.64
C VAL A 425 -15.18 -51.11 0.34
N ARG A 426 -14.51 -52.17 -0.12
CA ARG A 426 -14.05 -53.30 0.69
C ARG A 426 -12.82 -53.01 1.57
N LEU A 427 -12.15 -51.87 1.40
CA LEU A 427 -11.04 -51.47 2.27
C LEU A 427 -11.57 -50.97 3.62
N PRO A 428 -11.07 -51.50 4.76
CA PRO A 428 -11.42 -50.98 6.08
C PRO A 428 -11.03 -49.50 6.23
N ILE A 429 -11.87 -48.74 6.93
CA ILE A 429 -11.69 -47.30 7.13
C ILE A 429 -10.36 -46.98 7.84
N GLU A 430 -9.89 -47.87 8.71
CA GLU A 430 -8.63 -47.74 9.44
C GLU A 430 -7.42 -47.76 8.49
N ILE A 431 -7.51 -48.47 7.36
CA ILE A 431 -6.46 -48.49 6.35
C ILE A 431 -6.46 -47.17 5.57
N VAL A 432 -7.63 -46.65 5.23
CA VAL A 432 -7.78 -45.35 4.57
C VAL A 432 -7.22 -44.23 5.46
N GLU A 433 -7.57 -44.24 6.74
CA GLU A 433 -7.05 -43.27 7.73
C GLU A 433 -5.54 -43.37 7.88
N LYS A 434 -5.00 -44.59 7.97
CA LYS A 434 -3.56 -44.80 8.03
C LYS A 434 -2.82 -44.32 6.78
N ILE A 435 -3.43 -44.47 5.58
CA ILE A 435 -2.86 -43.92 4.34
C ILE A 435 -2.86 -42.39 4.40
N VAL A 436 -3.96 -41.75 4.81
CA VAL A 436 -4.05 -40.28 4.94
C VAL A 436 -3.01 -39.76 5.94
N ASP A 437 -2.81 -40.44 7.07
CA ASP A 437 -1.83 -40.03 8.08
C ASP A 437 -0.38 -40.27 7.68
N MET A 438 -0.13 -41.20 6.75
CA MET A 438 1.20 -41.42 6.16
C MET A 438 1.54 -40.41 5.06
N VAL A 439 0.57 -39.62 4.56
CA VAL A 439 0.90 -38.60 3.56
C VAL A 439 1.59 -37.43 4.25
N GLU A 440 2.85 -37.19 3.87
CA GLU A 440 3.62 -36.04 4.34
C GLU A 440 3.20 -34.74 3.63
N GLY A 441 3.42 -33.61 4.29
CA GLY A 441 3.20 -32.29 3.70
C GLY A 441 1.73 -31.86 3.59
N VAL A 442 0.78 -32.63 4.13
CA VAL A 442 -0.61 -32.20 4.29
C VAL A 442 -0.90 -31.65 5.68
N MET A 443 -2.00 -30.90 5.79
CA MET A 443 -2.50 -30.28 7.00
C MET A 443 -3.99 -30.58 7.20
N ASP A 444 -4.43 -30.53 8.45
CA ASP A 444 -5.86 -30.51 8.78
C ASP A 444 -6.43 -29.07 8.78
N ASP A 445 -7.75 -28.95 8.96
CA ASP A 445 -8.43 -27.65 8.94
C ASP A 445 -8.03 -26.74 10.13
N GLN A 446 -7.60 -27.34 11.24
CA GLN A 446 -7.17 -26.61 12.43
C GLN A 446 -5.77 -26.03 12.24
N GLU A 447 -4.82 -26.83 11.75
CA GLU A 447 -3.48 -26.42 11.37
C GLU A 447 -3.52 -25.34 10.28
N LYS A 448 -4.37 -25.51 9.27
CA LYS A 448 -4.60 -24.50 8.23
C LYS A 448 -5.05 -23.16 8.84
N SER A 449 -6.06 -23.21 9.71
CA SER A 449 -6.58 -22.00 10.37
C SER A 449 -5.52 -21.35 11.26
N GLY A 450 -4.68 -22.15 11.92
CA GLY A 450 -3.52 -21.67 12.69
C GLY A 450 -2.50 -20.94 11.82
N LEU A 451 -2.09 -21.53 10.69
CA LEU A 451 -1.12 -20.95 9.74
C LEU A 451 -1.63 -19.66 9.08
N LEU A 452 -2.92 -19.61 8.75
CA LEU A 452 -3.56 -18.38 8.27
C LEU A 452 -3.49 -17.29 9.34
N GLY A 453 -3.77 -17.63 10.60
CA GLY A 453 -3.63 -16.72 11.73
C GLY A 453 -2.19 -16.25 11.95
N GLU A 454 -1.18 -17.12 11.77
CA GLU A 454 0.23 -16.73 11.83
C GLU A 454 0.64 -15.79 10.71
N THR A 455 0.20 -16.06 9.49
CA THR A 455 0.46 -15.20 8.33
C THR A 455 -0.15 -13.83 8.55
N GLN A 456 -1.40 -13.78 9.01
CA GLN A 456 -2.08 -12.52 9.32
C GLN A 456 -1.37 -11.77 10.44
N ARG A 457 -1.00 -12.44 11.54
CA ARG A 457 -0.19 -11.82 12.62
C ARG A 457 1.16 -11.31 12.12
N GLY A 458 1.80 -11.99 11.17
CA GLY A 458 3.04 -11.53 10.55
C GLY A 458 2.83 -10.25 9.75
N LYS A 459 1.75 -10.18 8.97
CA LYS A 459 1.33 -8.95 8.27
C LYS A 459 1.00 -7.83 9.28
N ASP A 460 0.26 -8.12 10.34
CA ASP A 460 -0.12 -7.16 11.37
C ASP A 460 1.09 -6.62 12.13
N LYS A 461 2.03 -7.49 12.55
CA LYS A 461 3.30 -7.06 13.17
C LYS A 461 4.13 -6.18 12.26
N PHE A 462 4.14 -6.47 10.96
CA PHE A 462 4.80 -5.60 9.98
C PHE A 462 4.10 -4.24 9.89
N LEU A 463 2.77 -4.20 9.99
CA LEU A 463 2.00 -2.96 10.02
C LEU A 463 2.20 -2.14 11.29
N GLU A 464 2.47 -2.80 12.42
CA GLU A 464 2.83 -2.16 13.69
C GLU A 464 4.29 -1.66 13.68
N ALA A 465 5.18 -2.36 12.96
CA ALA A 465 6.60 -2.01 12.87
C ALA A 465 6.91 -0.92 11.83
N GLN A 466 5.99 -0.66 10.89
CA GLN A 466 5.99 0.51 10.01
C GLN A 466 5.32 1.69 10.69
#